data_AF-A0A2G7LR94-F1
#
_entry.id   AF-A0A2G7LR94-F1
#
_cell.length_a   1.000
_cell.length_b   1.000
_cell.length_c   1.000
_cell.angle_alpha   90.00
_cell.angle_beta   90.00
_cell.angle_gamma   90.00
#
_symmetry.space_group_name_H-M   'P 1'
#
loop_
_entity.id
_entity.type
_entity.pdbx_description
1 polymer ?
#
loop_
_entity_poly.entity_id
_entity_poly.type
_entity_poly.pdbx_seq_one_letter_code
_entity_poly.pdbx_strand_id
1 'polypeptide(L)'
;MYCHVCGTKSNPGDSTCRKCRTKLKDSSSTDEQIWAETAVGLESGTGKALDQLSRQQQSAPKQSNTAQGRAFSWIIPLLLAAVMGALLTYYYKQEIGINAEVKSLHQQAEQAALDGKYQEALQLLDSALAKRPNVDGLVKDRQITAKAFNLMNQLNEAATSLKTGKLAAGDKTLQAVAKVLKEREEPVFAKVRTTLNNNKVTLAVLKVKKEIDSLTTVQALAEKLDTVSKLKGKEAEAVQKQIIDKLAGLSYKQAEQQVKKKDFTAALQTVDQGLSYAPEDDKLTAYRERVLSEKKAFEKAEAERIQLAEQQAAEEDLKNRTAAVSIVDVEATLDMYGDLYISGSIVNNATRPISSVTVMLDIYSSDGAYLGQTYADVYPSWLDVGDQGFFETYYYGVYEEAEVSVVNATWYLE
;
A
#
# COMPACT_ATOMS: atom_id res chain seq x y z
N MET A 1 42.36 2.89 17.02
CA MET A 1 42.82 3.76 15.90
C MET A 1 42.59 3.00 14.59
N TYR A 2 42.49 3.68 13.45
CA TYR A 2 42.39 3.00 12.14
C TYR A 2 43.68 3.26 11.34
N CYS A 3 44.19 2.24 10.65
CA CYS A 3 45.38 2.42 9.81
C CYS A 3 45.07 3.36 8.64
N HIS A 4 45.86 4.42 8.48
CA HIS A 4 45.70 5.41 7.41
C HIS A 4 45.96 4.86 5.99
N VAL A 5 46.57 3.69 5.86
CA VAL A 5 46.85 3.05 4.56
C VAL A 5 45.81 1.99 4.21
N CYS A 6 45.38 1.16 5.16
CA CYS A 6 44.54 -0.01 4.87
C CYS A 6 43.20 -0.05 5.64
N GLY A 7 42.87 0.99 6.42
CA GLY A 7 41.58 1.14 7.12
C GLY A 7 41.29 0.12 8.22
N THR A 8 42.25 -0.74 8.58
CA THR A 8 42.03 -1.79 9.59
C THR A 8 42.12 -1.23 11.01
N LYS A 9 41.18 -1.65 11.87
CA LYS A 9 41.10 -1.23 13.29
C LYS A 9 42.29 -1.80 14.07
N SER A 10 43.02 -0.93 14.78
CA SER A 10 44.17 -1.23 15.62
C SER A 10 43.87 -0.85 17.08
N ASN A 11 44.41 -1.64 18.01
CA ASN A 11 44.23 -1.43 19.44
C ASN A 11 45.07 -0.24 19.94
N PRO A 12 44.62 0.48 20.99
CA PRO A 12 45.41 1.57 21.57
C PRO A 12 46.75 1.03 22.11
N GLY A 13 47.87 1.58 21.62
CA GLY A 13 49.24 1.19 22.02
C GLY A 13 50.04 0.41 20.97
N ASP A 14 49.43 -0.04 19.86
CA ASP A 14 50.15 -0.70 18.77
C ASP A 14 50.91 0.36 17.92
N SER A 15 52.24 0.27 17.85
CA SER A 15 53.09 1.20 17.05
C SER A 15 53.14 0.88 15.55
N THR A 16 52.65 -0.31 15.16
CA THR A 16 52.62 -0.78 13.76
C THR A 16 51.31 -1.52 13.46
N CYS A 17 50.79 -1.34 12.24
CA CYS A 17 49.58 -2.03 11.82
C CYS A 17 49.85 -3.52 11.60
N ARG A 18 49.08 -4.40 12.26
CA ARG A 18 49.25 -5.86 12.14
C ARG A 18 49.05 -6.42 10.74
N LYS A 19 48.28 -5.73 9.88
CA LYS A 19 47.95 -6.21 8.53
C LYS A 19 48.96 -5.81 7.47
N CYS A 20 49.40 -4.55 7.46
CA CYS A 20 50.31 -4.02 6.43
C CYS A 20 51.69 -3.63 6.98
N ARG A 21 51.96 -3.86 8.26
CA ARG A 21 53.20 -3.52 9.00
C ARG A 21 53.60 -2.04 8.97
N THR A 22 52.74 -1.16 8.46
CA THR A 22 52.98 0.28 8.42
C THR A 22 52.92 0.90 9.82
N LYS A 23 53.88 1.77 10.15
CA LYS A 23 53.94 2.49 11.43
C LYS A 23 52.72 3.40 11.61
N LEU A 24 52.03 3.29 12.73
CA LEU A 24 50.87 4.12 13.05
C LEU A 24 51.38 5.44 13.65
N LYS A 25 50.90 6.59 13.16
CA LYS A 25 51.30 7.91 13.68
C LYS A 25 50.57 8.19 14.99
N ASP A 26 51.30 8.60 16.02
CA ASP A 26 50.73 9.08 17.28
C ASP A 26 49.96 10.39 17.06
N SER A 27 48.85 10.54 17.77
CA SER A 27 47.83 11.58 17.56
C SER A 27 48.20 12.97 18.12
N SER A 28 49.48 13.34 18.17
CA SER A 28 49.90 14.64 18.74
C SER A 28 50.72 15.53 17.79
N SER A 29 50.76 15.25 16.48
CA SER A 29 51.66 16.02 15.58
C SER A 29 51.08 16.35 14.20
N THR A 30 49.75 16.42 14.03
CA THR A 30 49.17 16.66 12.69
C THR A 30 49.00 18.14 12.32
N ASP A 31 49.17 19.08 13.25
CA ASP A 31 48.96 20.51 12.95
C ASP A 31 50.21 21.26 12.42
N GLU A 32 51.42 20.74 12.61
CA GLU A 32 52.66 21.46 12.22
C GLU A 32 53.26 21.06 10.87
N GLN A 33 52.80 19.96 10.24
CA GLN A 33 53.48 19.42 9.05
C GLN A 33 52.88 19.82 7.69
N ILE A 34 51.85 20.67 7.67
CA ILE A 34 51.25 21.18 6.42
C ILE A 34 51.85 22.54 6.00
N TRP A 35 52.60 23.22 6.87
CA TRP A 35 53.03 24.62 6.65
C TRP A 35 54.55 24.84 6.68
N ALA A 36 55.34 23.80 6.51
CA ALA A 36 56.81 23.88 6.55
C ALA A 36 57.47 23.42 5.24
N GLU A 37 57.07 23.97 4.09
CA GLU A 37 57.87 23.87 2.86
C GLU A 37 57.91 25.22 2.13
N THR A 38 58.74 26.14 2.63
CA THR A 38 59.49 27.12 1.81
C THR A 38 60.48 27.88 2.71
N ALA A 39 61.53 27.20 3.19
CA ALA A 39 62.74 27.87 3.68
C ALA A 39 63.86 26.86 4.02
N VAL A 40 64.30 26.02 3.08
CA VAL A 40 65.62 25.36 3.21
C VAL A 40 66.26 25.30 1.84
N GLY A 41 67.08 26.30 1.55
CA GLY A 41 67.95 26.35 0.39
C GLY A 41 69.26 26.97 0.79
N LEU A 42 69.98 26.33 1.71
CA LEU A 42 71.44 26.43 1.93
C LEU A 42 71.81 25.50 3.10
N GLU A 43 72.52 24.40 2.83
CA GLU A 43 73.81 24.11 3.49
C GLU A 43 74.42 22.74 3.12
N SER A 44 75.71 22.80 2.83
CA SER A 44 76.77 21.84 3.18
C SER A 44 76.75 20.44 2.56
N GLY A 45 77.43 20.31 1.42
CA GLY A 45 78.13 19.08 1.04
C GLY A 45 79.63 19.26 1.25
N THR A 46 80.19 18.71 2.33
CA THR A 46 81.63 18.47 2.46
C THR A 46 81.90 17.00 2.16
N GLY A 47 82.86 16.73 1.25
CA GLY A 47 83.19 15.36 0.87
C GLY A 47 84.24 15.24 -0.24
N LYS A 48 85.48 15.65 0.07
CA LYS A 48 86.78 15.16 -0.44
C LYS A 48 86.99 14.94 -1.96
N ALA A 49 87.92 15.72 -2.51
CA ALA A 49 89.00 15.20 -3.36
C ALA A 49 90.27 16.04 -3.14
N LEU A 50 91.32 15.38 -2.66
CA LEU A 50 92.72 15.82 -2.81
C LEU A 50 93.07 15.75 -4.31
N ASP A 51 93.73 16.74 -4.88
CA ASP A 51 95.21 16.83 -4.94
C ASP A 51 95.65 17.91 -5.97
N GLN A 52 96.92 18.33 -5.86
CA GLN A 52 97.75 19.10 -6.81
C GLN A 52 97.78 20.65 -6.74
N LEU A 53 98.58 21.13 -5.78
CA LEU A 53 99.78 21.97 -5.95
C LEU A 53 100.02 22.73 -7.28
N SER A 54 100.05 24.08 -7.22
CA SER A 54 101.17 24.97 -7.64
C SER A 54 100.71 26.45 -7.57
N ARG A 55 101.23 27.29 -6.67
CA ARG A 55 102.50 28.05 -6.72
C ARG A 55 102.41 29.39 -7.49
N GLN A 56 102.17 30.47 -6.75
CA GLN A 56 102.79 31.82 -6.87
C GLN A 56 102.22 32.71 -5.74
N GLN A 57 102.93 33.01 -4.65
CA GLN A 57 103.80 34.20 -4.48
C GLN A 57 103.17 35.46 -5.13
N GLN A 58 102.83 36.55 -4.43
CA GLN A 58 103.74 37.30 -3.57
C GLN A 58 103.02 38.46 -2.80
N SER A 59 103.46 38.66 -1.56
CA SER A 59 103.65 39.93 -0.82
C SER A 59 102.55 41.00 -0.73
N ALA A 60 102.05 41.15 0.50
CA ALA A 60 101.63 42.44 1.06
C ALA A 60 102.83 43.40 1.20
N PRO A 61 102.56 44.72 1.29
CA PRO A 61 103.18 45.46 2.38
C PRO A 61 102.24 46.42 3.13
N LYS A 62 102.45 46.39 4.44
CA LYS A 62 102.51 47.52 5.40
C LYS A 62 101.28 48.38 5.65
N GLN A 63 100.76 48.16 6.84
CA GLN A 63 100.06 49.11 7.71
C GLN A 63 100.77 50.47 7.78
N SER A 64 99.98 51.53 7.75
CA SER A 64 100.24 52.75 8.51
C SER A 64 98.93 53.20 9.19
N ASN A 65 99.05 53.55 10.46
CA ASN A 65 97.96 53.96 11.34
C ASN A 65 97.49 55.37 10.99
N THR A 66 96.17 55.59 10.98
CA THR A 66 95.57 56.82 11.48
C THR A 66 94.26 56.49 12.20
N ALA A 67 94.22 56.90 13.47
CA ALA A 67 93.06 56.84 14.33
C ALA A 67 92.12 58.00 14.03
N GLN A 68 90.82 57.72 13.86
CA GLN A 68 89.66 58.48 14.36
C GLN A 68 88.38 58.00 13.64
N GLY A 69 87.34 57.63 14.42
CA GLY A 69 85.99 57.33 13.89
C GLY A 69 85.51 55.87 13.94
N ARG A 70 85.95 55.05 14.92
CA ARG A 70 85.69 53.59 14.98
C ARG A 70 84.34 53.16 15.58
N ALA A 71 83.33 54.03 15.63
CA ALA A 71 81.96 53.67 16.04
C ALA A 71 80.99 53.53 14.85
N PHE A 72 81.29 54.16 13.69
CA PHE A 72 80.33 54.24 12.57
C PHE A 72 80.37 53.02 11.62
N SER A 73 81.42 52.20 11.65
CA SER A 73 81.57 51.05 10.74
C SER A 73 80.83 49.78 11.20
N TRP A 74 80.34 49.72 12.45
CA TRP A 74 79.50 48.64 12.98
C TRP A 74 78.00 49.00 13.02
N ILE A 75 77.66 50.30 12.96
CA ILE A 75 76.28 50.77 12.99
C ILE A 75 75.55 50.41 11.69
N ILE A 76 76.23 50.50 10.54
CA ILE A 76 75.65 50.18 9.23
C ILE A 76 75.20 48.70 9.13
N PRO A 77 76.02 47.67 9.47
CA PRO A 77 75.56 46.28 9.46
C PRO A 77 74.48 45.99 10.51
N LEU A 78 74.47 46.67 11.67
CA LEU A 78 73.42 46.54 12.70
C LEU A 78 72.08 47.15 12.25
N LEU A 79 72.11 48.31 11.60
CA LEU A 79 70.91 48.93 11.02
C LEU A 79 70.33 48.07 9.89
N LEU A 80 71.19 47.55 9.00
CA LEU A 80 70.77 46.62 7.95
C LEU A 80 70.17 45.34 8.53
N ALA A 81 70.77 44.77 9.59
CA ALA A 81 70.23 43.62 10.30
C ALA A 81 68.88 43.93 10.97
N ALA A 82 68.71 45.11 11.58
CA ALA A 82 67.45 45.53 12.17
C ALA A 82 66.35 45.75 11.13
N VAL A 83 66.67 46.35 9.98
CA VAL A 83 65.74 46.53 8.85
C VAL A 83 65.35 45.17 8.25
N MET A 84 66.31 44.29 8.01
CA MET A 84 66.06 42.91 7.56
C MET A 84 65.19 42.14 8.56
N GLY A 85 65.48 42.24 9.85
CA GLY A 85 64.70 41.62 10.90
C GLY A 85 63.26 42.14 10.96
N ALA A 86 63.07 43.46 10.80
CA ALA A 86 61.75 44.07 10.74
C ALA A 86 60.96 43.61 9.49
N LEU A 87 61.60 43.55 8.32
CA LEU A 87 60.99 43.06 7.08
C LEU A 87 60.58 41.58 7.18
N LEU A 88 61.46 40.73 7.72
CA LEU A 88 61.16 39.31 7.95
C LEU A 88 60.01 39.13 8.95
N THR A 89 60.00 39.91 10.03
CA THR A 89 58.92 39.85 11.03
C THR A 89 57.59 40.32 10.45
N TYR A 90 57.60 41.38 9.64
CA TYR A 90 56.41 41.86 8.94
C TYR A 90 55.88 40.79 7.96
N TYR A 91 56.76 40.22 7.14
CA TYR A 91 56.40 39.15 6.20
C TYR A 91 55.83 37.93 6.92
N TYR A 92 56.48 37.49 8.01
CA TYR A 92 56.02 36.36 8.81
C TYR A 92 54.63 36.60 9.43
N LYS A 93 54.38 37.80 9.97
CA LYS A 93 53.05 38.17 10.50
C LYS A 93 51.98 38.21 9.41
N GLN A 94 52.33 38.72 8.23
CA GLN A 94 51.41 38.74 7.08
C GLN A 94 51.04 37.32 6.65
N GLU A 95 52.00 36.40 6.59
CA GLU A 95 51.73 35.02 6.20
C GLU A 95 50.92 34.24 7.23
N ILE A 96 51.12 34.50 8.53
CA ILE A 96 50.23 33.95 9.58
C ILE A 96 48.81 34.46 9.39
N GLY A 97 48.63 35.76 9.11
CA GLY A 97 47.32 36.35 8.87
C GLY A 97 46.59 35.70 7.69
N ILE A 98 47.28 35.54 6.56
CA ILE A 98 46.72 34.89 5.36
C ILE A 98 46.38 33.42 5.65
N ASN A 99 47.25 32.68 6.35
CA ASN A 99 46.99 31.27 6.67
C ASN A 99 45.78 31.11 7.63
N ALA A 100 45.64 31.99 8.62
CA ALA A 100 44.48 31.99 9.52
C ALA A 100 43.17 32.30 8.78
N GLU A 101 43.20 33.28 7.87
CA GLU A 101 42.05 33.65 7.05
C GLU A 101 41.64 32.53 6.09
N VAL A 102 42.61 31.92 5.39
CA VAL A 102 42.37 30.78 4.50
C VAL A 102 41.79 29.58 5.26
N LYS A 103 42.30 29.29 6.46
CA LYS A 103 41.76 28.23 7.33
C LYS A 103 40.32 28.52 7.74
N SER A 104 40.01 29.76 8.11
CA SER A 104 38.64 30.17 8.45
C SER A 104 37.69 30.04 7.26
N LEU A 105 38.09 30.51 6.07
CA LEU A 105 37.30 30.38 4.84
C LEU A 105 37.05 28.90 4.49
N HIS A 106 38.07 28.06 4.64
CA HIS A 106 37.97 26.63 4.39
C HIS A 106 36.97 25.95 5.35
N GLN A 107 37.06 26.21 6.65
CA GLN A 107 36.13 25.67 7.64
C GLN A 107 34.68 26.10 7.41
N GLN A 108 34.48 27.39 7.07
CA GLN A 108 33.15 27.89 6.72
C GLN A 108 32.61 27.22 5.44
N ALA A 109 33.47 27.00 4.45
CA ALA A 109 33.08 26.32 3.22
C ALA A 109 32.71 24.86 3.46
N GLU A 110 33.48 24.14 4.28
CA GLU A 110 33.15 22.76 4.66
C GLU A 110 31.78 22.68 5.33
N GLN A 111 31.52 23.55 6.30
CA GLN A 111 30.22 23.59 6.97
C GLN A 111 29.08 23.91 5.99
N ALA A 112 29.27 24.93 5.14
CA ALA A 112 28.29 25.28 4.12
C ALA A 112 28.04 24.12 3.13
N ALA A 113 29.08 23.37 2.75
CA ALA A 113 28.97 22.22 1.84
C ALA A 113 28.22 21.05 2.50
N LEU A 114 28.53 20.74 3.77
CA LEU A 114 27.84 19.70 4.54
C LEU A 114 26.35 20.03 4.78
N ASP A 115 26.04 21.31 4.94
CA ASP A 115 24.66 21.80 5.08
C ASP A 115 23.89 21.83 3.74
N GLY A 116 24.58 21.60 2.61
CA GLY A 116 24.01 21.61 1.26
C GLY A 116 23.94 22.99 0.61
N LYS A 117 24.56 24.00 1.21
CA LYS A 117 24.71 25.36 0.66
C LYS A 117 25.91 25.42 -0.29
N TYR A 118 25.89 24.59 -1.32
CA TYR A 118 27.09 24.38 -2.15
C TYR A 118 27.56 25.63 -2.91
N GLN A 119 26.64 26.53 -3.29
CA GLN A 119 27.02 27.78 -3.95
C GLN A 119 27.83 28.69 -3.02
N GLU A 120 27.41 28.80 -1.75
CA GLU A 120 28.13 29.55 -0.71
C GLU A 120 29.51 28.91 -0.44
N ALA A 121 29.54 27.59 -0.29
CA ALA A 121 30.77 26.84 -0.11
C ALA A 121 31.78 27.05 -1.25
N LEU A 122 31.30 27.06 -2.51
CA LEU A 122 32.16 27.34 -3.67
C LEU A 122 32.74 28.76 -3.64
N GLN A 123 31.94 29.77 -3.27
CA GLN A 123 32.41 31.16 -3.14
C GLN A 123 33.48 31.31 -2.06
N LEU A 124 33.31 30.62 -0.93
CA LEU A 124 34.29 30.60 0.16
C LEU A 124 35.59 29.90 -0.25
N LEU A 125 35.50 28.77 -0.96
CA LEU A 125 36.67 28.05 -1.50
C LEU A 125 37.39 28.85 -2.58
N ASP A 126 36.66 29.54 -3.46
CA ASP A 126 37.22 30.44 -4.47
C ASP A 126 37.98 31.61 -3.80
N SER A 127 37.42 32.16 -2.72
CA SER A 127 38.07 33.22 -1.93
C SER A 127 39.34 32.73 -1.24
N ALA A 128 39.35 31.49 -0.74
CA ALA A 128 40.52 30.86 -0.14
C ALA A 128 41.62 30.58 -1.19
N LEU A 129 41.24 30.07 -2.36
CA LEU A 129 42.16 29.79 -3.47
C LEU A 129 42.72 31.06 -4.12
N ALA A 130 41.97 32.17 -4.13
CA ALA A 130 42.48 33.46 -4.58
C ALA A 130 43.65 33.96 -3.71
N LYS A 131 43.66 33.63 -2.42
CA LYS A 131 44.76 33.94 -1.50
C LYS A 131 45.90 32.92 -1.58
N ARG A 132 45.57 31.64 -1.81
CA ARG A 132 46.53 30.53 -1.88
C ARG A 132 46.14 29.53 -2.99
N PRO A 133 46.59 29.75 -4.24
CA PRO A 133 46.11 28.97 -5.39
C PRO A 133 46.64 27.53 -5.45
N ASN A 134 47.74 27.23 -4.75
CA ASN A 134 48.47 25.97 -4.90
C ASN A 134 48.25 24.99 -3.73
N VAL A 135 47.17 25.16 -2.95
CA VAL A 135 46.84 24.26 -1.84
C VAL A 135 45.97 23.11 -2.37
N ASP A 136 46.57 21.93 -2.52
CA ASP A 136 45.92 20.74 -3.09
C ASP A 136 44.60 20.36 -2.39
N GLY A 137 44.53 20.50 -1.06
CA GLY A 137 43.31 20.27 -0.29
C GLY A 137 42.13 21.17 -0.72
N LEU A 138 42.36 22.47 -0.84
CA LEU A 138 41.34 23.44 -1.26
C LEU A 138 40.87 23.18 -2.70
N VAL A 139 41.79 22.82 -3.59
CA VAL A 139 41.46 22.48 -4.99
C VAL A 139 40.55 21.25 -5.03
N LYS A 140 40.89 20.21 -4.25
CA LYS A 140 40.07 18.97 -4.17
C LYS A 140 38.71 19.24 -3.56
N ASP A 141 38.62 19.96 -2.45
CA ASP A 141 37.36 20.26 -1.78
C ASP A 141 36.44 21.10 -2.67
N ARG A 142 37.00 22.05 -3.41
CA ARG A 142 36.28 22.80 -4.43
C ARG A 142 35.75 21.89 -5.53
N GLN A 143 36.56 20.98 -6.06
CA GLN A 143 36.13 20.05 -7.11
C GLN A 143 35.01 19.11 -6.63
N ILE A 144 35.12 18.59 -5.40
CA ILE A 144 34.11 17.72 -4.81
C ILE A 144 32.81 18.51 -4.57
N THR A 145 32.91 19.71 -3.99
CA THR A 145 31.77 20.60 -3.76
C THR A 145 31.08 21.00 -5.06
N ALA A 146 31.85 21.29 -6.12
CA ALA A 146 31.31 21.62 -7.44
C ALA A 146 30.52 20.45 -8.04
N LYS A 147 31.00 19.21 -7.86
CA LYS A 147 30.27 18.01 -8.26
C LYS A 147 28.97 17.86 -7.45
N ALA A 148 29.01 18.03 -6.13
CA ALA A 148 27.82 17.99 -5.30
C ALA A 148 26.79 19.07 -5.71
N PHE A 149 27.24 20.29 -6.02
CA PHE A 149 26.40 21.36 -6.55
C PHE A 149 25.74 20.98 -7.87
N ASN A 150 26.51 20.45 -8.83
CA ASN A 150 25.98 20.03 -10.12
C ASN A 150 24.89 18.95 -9.97
N LEU A 151 25.16 17.91 -9.16
CA LEU A 151 24.18 16.87 -8.88
C LEU A 151 22.92 17.43 -8.19
N MET A 152 23.08 18.37 -7.25
CA MET A 152 21.94 19.03 -6.61
C MET A 152 21.09 19.82 -7.62
N ASN A 153 21.72 20.54 -8.55
CA ASN A 153 21.01 21.24 -9.62
C ASN A 153 20.25 20.27 -10.54
N GLN A 154 20.87 19.16 -10.93
CA GLN A 154 20.20 18.10 -11.69
C GLN A 154 18.99 17.53 -10.93
N LEU A 155 19.10 17.36 -9.61
CA LEU A 155 17.97 16.93 -8.78
C LEU A 155 16.84 17.97 -8.70
N ASN A 156 17.18 19.27 -8.67
CA ASN A 156 16.19 20.34 -8.70
C ASN A 156 15.47 20.43 -10.05
N GLU A 157 16.19 20.23 -11.15
CA GLU A 157 15.62 20.10 -12.50
C GLU A 157 14.72 18.86 -12.63
N ALA A 158 15.16 17.73 -12.05
CA ALA A 158 14.36 16.51 -11.99
C ALA A 158 13.06 16.77 -11.21
N ALA A 159 13.12 17.41 -10.03
CA ALA A 159 11.95 17.76 -9.24
C ALA A 159 10.99 18.67 -10.03
N THR A 160 11.50 19.62 -10.80
CA THR A 160 10.70 20.47 -11.70
C THR A 160 10.04 19.67 -12.82
N SER A 161 10.77 18.72 -13.41
CA SER A 161 10.26 17.80 -14.44
C SER A 161 9.14 16.91 -13.87
N LEU A 162 9.28 16.42 -12.64
CA LEU A 162 8.25 15.66 -11.94
C LEU A 162 6.99 16.49 -11.72
N LYS A 163 7.13 17.72 -11.21
CA LYS A 163 6.01 18.66 -10.98
C LYS A 163 5.27 19.04 -12.27
N THR A 164 5.98 19.11 -13.39
CA THR A 164 5.40 19.43 -14.71
C THR A 164 4.90 18.19 -15.47
N GLY A 165 4.83 17.02 -14.82
CA GLY A 165 4.29 15.79 -15.40
C GLY A 165 5.23 15.07 -16.37
N LYS A 166 6.46 15.56 -16.57
CA LYS A 166 7.50 14.93 -17.42
C LYS A 166 8.20 13.80 -16.67
N LEU A 167 7.44 12.77 -16.27
CA LEU A 167 7.91 11.70 -15.38
C LEU A 167 9.11 10.92 -15.95
N ALA A 168 9.11 10.62 -17.25
CA ALA A 168 10.20 9.88 -17.89
C ALA A 168 11.52 10.67 -17.91
N ALA A 169 11.45 11.99 -18.15
CA ALA A 169 12.61 12.86 -18.11
C ALA A 169 13.17 12.97 -16.68
N GLY A 170 12.29 13.16 -15.69
CA GLY A 170 12.67 13.18 -14.28
C GLY A 170 13.34 11.87 -13.84
N ASP A 171 12.73 10.72 -14.16
CA ASP A 171 13.27 9.38 -13.85
C ASP A 171 14.68 9.18 -14.43
N LYS A 172 14.87 9.53 -15.71
CA LYS A 172 16.18 9.45 -16.37
C LYS A 172 17.25 10.26 -15.61
N THR A 173 16.92 11.48 -15.20
CA THR A 173 17.85 12.33 -14.43
C THR A 173 18.13 11.74 -13.05
N LEU A 174 17.12 11.25 -12.32
CA LEU A 174 17.32 10.60 -11.02
C LEU A 174 18.20 9.35 -11.12
N GLN A 175 18.05 8.55 -12.18
CA GLN A 175 18.89 7.38 -12.42
C GLN A 175 20.34 7.76 -12.72
N ALA A 176 20.55 8.81 -13.53
CA ALA A 176 21.89 9.33 -13.82
C ALA A 176 22.60 9.80 -12.53
N VAL A 177 21.92 10.60 -11.70
CA VAL A 177 22.46 11.04 -10.41
C VAL A 177 22.72 9.86 -9.48
N ALA A 178 21.80 8.90 -9.40
CA ALA A 178 21.97 7.71 -8.58
C ALA A 178 23.19 6.87 -8.98
N LYS A 179 23.50 6.77 -10.28
CA LYS A 179 24.68 6.06 -10.77
C LYS A 179 25.97 6.73 -10.31
N VAL A 180 26.05 8.07 -10.39
CA VAL A 180 27.21 8.83 -9.93
C VAL A 180 27.41 8.70 -8.42
N LEU A 181 26.31 8.75 -7.64
CA LEU A 181 26.38 8.67 -6.18
C LEU A 181 26.81 7.30 -5.65
N LYS A 182 26.61 6.21 -6.39
CA LYS A 182 27.05 4.86 -5.96
C LYS A 182 28.55 4.74 -5.74
N GLU A 183 29.33 5.57 -6.41
CA GLU A 183 30.80 5.57 -6.35
C GLU A 183 31.33 6.62 -5.36
N ARG A 184 30.46 7.29 -4.59
CA ARG A 184 30.76 8.52 -3.84
C ARG A 184 30.23 8.49 -2.42
N GLU A 185 31.04 8.06 -1.47
CA GLU A 185 30.69 7.95 -0.04
C GLU A 185 31.04 9.20 0.79
N GLU A 186 31.53 10.26 0.16
CA GLU A 186 31.96 11.47 0.86
C GLU A 186 30.77 12.19 1.55
N PRO A 187 30.91 12.70 2.81
CA PRO A 187 29.79 13.27 3.58
C PRO A 187 29.07 14.45 2.92
N VAL A 188 29.79 15.23 2.10
CA VAL A 188 29.23 16.33 1.31
C VAL A 188 28.09 15.91 0.36
N PHE A 189 28.01 14.62 0.00
CA PHE A 189 26.91 14.09 -0.82
C PHE A 189 25.68 13.66 0.00
N ALA A 190 25.72 13.72 1.34
CA ALA A 190 24.61 13.27 2.18
C ALA A 190 23.29 13.98 1.86
N LYS A 191 23.32 15.31 1.70
CA LYS A 191 22.13 16.08 1.30
C LYS A 191 21.67 15.72 -0.12
N VAL A 192 22.59 15.49 -1.05
CA VAL A 192 22.26 15.04 -2.41
C VAL A 192 21.53 13.68 -2.38
N ARG A 193 22.01 12.73 -1.57
CA ARG A 193 21.37 11.41 -1.40
C ARG A 193 19.97 11.51 -0.81
N THR A 194 19.78 12.36 0.21
CA THR A 194 18.47 12.62 0.79
C THR A 194 17.50 13.21 -0.24
N THR A 195 17.92 14.23 -0.99
CA THR A 195 17.09 14.83 -2.05
C THR A 195 16.76 13.84 -3.17
N LEU A 196 17.73 13.00 -3.57
CA LEU A 196 17.51 11.93 -4.55
C LEU A 196 16.43 10.96 -4.06
N ASN A 197 16.51 10.51 -2.80
CA ASN A 197 15.53 9.59 -2.23
C ASN A 197 14.13 10.21 -2.15
N ASN A 198 14.04 11.48 -1.74
CA ASN A 198 12.77 12.20 -1.71
C ASN A 198 12.16 12.32 -3.12
N ASN A 199 12.96 12.70 -4.12
CA ASN A 199 12.50 12.80 -5.50
C ASN A 199 12.09 11.43 -6.08
N LYS A 200 12.75 10.33 -5.69
CA LYS A 200 12.34 8.97 -6.06
C LYS A 200 11.00 8.60 -5.47
N VAL A 201 10.74 8.97 -4.21
CA VAL A 201 9.42 8.81 -3.58
C VAL A 201 8.38 9.60 -4.36
N THR A 202 8.61 10.88 -4.62
CA THR A 202 7.70 11.72 -5.42
C THR A 202 7.43 11.13 -6.81
N LEU A 203 8.46 10.62 -7.50
CA LEU A 203 8.28 9.95 -8.79
C LEU A 203 7.38 8.70 -8.67
N ALA A 204 7.62 7.86 -7.65
CA ALA A 204 6.81 6.66 -7.43
C ALA A 204 5.35 7.03 -7.14
N VAL A 205 5.12 8.04 -6.29
CA VAL A 205 3.80 8.58 -5.98
C VAL A 205 3.10 9.10 -7.24
N LEU A 206 3.79 9.88 -8.09
CA LEU A 206 3.23 10.42 -9.32
C LEU A 206 2.91 9.34 -10.37
N LYS A 207 3.76 8.31 -10.49
CA LYS A 207 3.49 7.16 -11.36
C LYS A 207 2.21 6.44 -10.91
N VAL A 208 2.11 6.15 -9.62
CA VAL A 208 0.91 5.52 -9.06
C VAL A 208 -0.31 6.42 -9.26
N LYS A 209 -0.23 7.72 -8.97
CA LYS A 209 -1.34 8.66 -9.17
C LYS A 209 -1.86 8.68 -10.61
N LYS A 210 -0.97 8.62 -11.60
CA LYS A 210 -1.36 8.54 -13.02
C LYS A 210 -2.07 7.23 -13.36
N GLU A 211 -1.70 6.14 -12.70
CA GLU A 211 -2.28 4.83 -12.93
C GLU A 211 -3.60 4.63 -12.17
N ILE A 212 -3.75 5.21 -10.97
CA ILE A 212 -4.91 5.01 -10.07
C ILE A 212 -6.22 5.17 -10.82
N ASP A 213 -6.38 6.22 -11.63
CA ASP A 213 -7.64 6.50 -12.33
C ASP A 213 -8.04 5.37 -13.29
N SER A 214 -7.07 4.72 -13.92
CA SER A 214 -7.29 3.58 -14.83
C SER A 214 -7.58 2.25 -14.12
N LEU A 215 -7.28 2.14 -12.83
CA LEU A 215 -7.52 0.92 -12.07
C LEU A 215 -8.99 0.81 -11.66
N THR A 216 -9.63 -0.26 -12.09
CA THR A 216 -11.07 -0.51 -11.88
C THR A 216 -11.35 -1.72 -11.00
N THR A 217 -10.32 -2.47 -10.58
CA THR A 217 -10.46 -3.67 -9.76
C THR A 217 -9.87 -3.48 -8.37
N VAL A 218 -10.50 -4.12 -7.37
CA VAL A 218 -10.05 -4.10 -5.97
C VAL A 218 -8.62 -4.66 -5.84
N GLN A 219 -8.34 -5.77 -6.54
CA GLN A 219 -7.03 -6.42 -6.49
C GLN A 219 -5.90 -5.51 -7.01
N ALA A 220 -6.10 -4.85 -8.16
CA ALA A 220 -5.06 -3.98 -8.73
C ALA A 220 -4.78 -2.75 -7.86
N LEU A 221 -5.82 -2.21 -7.21
CA LEU A 221 -5.65 -1.11 -6.26
C LEU A 221 -4.95 -1.57 -4.97
N ALA A 222 -5.26 -2.75 -4.46
CA ALA A 222 -4.60 -3.31 -3.27
C ALA A 222 -3.10 -3.54 -3.49
N GLU A 223 -2.70 -4.03 -4.67
CA GLU A 223 -1.27 -4.18 -5.02
C GLU A 223 -0.53 -2.83 -5.07
N LYS A 224 -1.18 -1.79 -5.59
CA LYS A 224 -0.62 -0.43 -5.58
C LYS A 224 -0.58 0.16 -4.18
N LEU A 225 -1.58 -0.13 -3.35
CA LEU A 225 -1.62 0.29 -1.95
C LEU A 225 -0.42 -0.26 -1.18
N ASP A 226 -0.11 -1.55 -1.33
CA ASP A 226 1.08 -2.17 -0.70
C ASP A 226 2.37 -1.44 -1.12
N THR A 227 2.50 -1.11 -2.40
CA THR A 227 3.65 -0.37 -2.92
C THR A 227 3.77 1.02 -2.29
N VAL A 228 2.66 1.78 -2.23
CA VAL A 228 2.67 3.15 -1.69
C VAL A 228 2.81 3.18 -0.17
N SER A 229 2.27 2.19 0.55
CA SER A 229 2.35 2.10 2.02
C SER A 229 3.79 1.98 2.55
N LYS A 230 4.71 1.48 1.71
CA LYS A 230 6.14 1.37 2.01
C LYS A 230 6.89 2.69 1.82
N LEU A 231 6.27 3.67 1.17
CA LEU A 231 6.83 5.00 0.93
C LEU A 231 6.53 5.91 2.12
N LYS A 232 7.46 6.81 2.44
CA LYS A 232 7.32 7.77 3.54
C LYS A 232 7.09 9.18 3.01
N GLY A 233 6.24 9.94 3.69
CA GLY A 233 6.04 11.37 3.45
C GLY A 233 4.61 11.74 3.05
N LYS A 234 4.30 13.03 3.18
CA LYS A 234 2.93 13.57 3.00
C LYS A 234 2.30 13.25 1.64
N GLU A 235 3.10 13.23 0.58
CA GLU A 235 2.60 12.91 -0.77
C GLU A 235 2.19 11.43 -0.89
N ALA A 236 2.96 10.52 -0.25
CA ALA A 236 2.63 9.10 -0.22
C ALA A 236 1.38 8.84 0.61
N GLU A 237 1.25 9.48 1.79
CA GLU A 237 0.05 9.40 2.64
C GLU A 237 -1.21 9.88 1.90
N ALA A 238 -1.11 10.99 1.16
CA ALA A 238 -2.22 11.50 0.38
C ALA A 238 -2.66 10.52 -0.73
N VAL A 239 -1.71 9.90 -1.43
CA VAL A 239 -2.03 8.90 -2.46
C VAL A 239 -2.54 7.59 -1.84
N GLN A 240 -2.01 7.18 -0.69
CA GLN A 240 -2.53 6.05 0.06
C GLN A 240 -4.01 6.25 0.40
N LYS A 241 -4.38 7.44 0.91
CA LYS A 241 -5.77 7.80 1.18
C LYS A 241 -6.63 7.74 -0.09
N GLN A 242 -6.15 8.30 -1.21
CA GLN A 242 -6.88 8.23 -2.49
C GLN A 242 -7.14 6.79 -2.96
N ILE A 243 -6.17 5.89 -2.78
CA ILE A 243 -6.34 4.47 -3.13
C ILE A 243 -7.38 3.81 -2.20
N ILE A 244 -7.31 4.08 -0.90
CA ILE A 244 -8.27 3.56 0.10
C ILE A 244 -9.69 4.05 -0.21
N ASP A 245 -9.88 5.35 -0.47
CA ASP A 245 -11.17 5.92 -0.83
C ASP A 245 -11.74 5.28 -2.11
N LYS A 246 -10.88 5.00 -3.10
CA LYS A 246 -11.28 4.35 -4.36
C LYS A 246 -11.63 2.87 -4.16
N LEU A 247 -10.86 2.15 -3.34
CA LEU A 247 -11.14 0.77 -2.93
C LEU A 247 -12.50 0.68 -2.26
N ALA A 248 -12.79 1.60 -1.33
CA ALA A 248 -14.07 1.67 -0.65
C ALA A 248 -15.22 1.90 -1.65
N GLY A 249 -15.06 2.87 -2.55
CA GLY A 249 -16.06 3.17 -3.58
C GLY A 249 -16.33 2.02 -4.56
N LEU A 250 -15.29 1.27 -4.97
CA LEU A 250 -15.46 0.10 -5.83
C LEU A 250 -16.14 -1.06 -5.10
N SER A 251 -15.73 -1.32 -3.85
CA SER A 251 -16.33 -2.37 -3.01
C SER A 251 -17.81 -2.10 -2.79
N TYR A 252 -18.18 -0.85 -2.49
CA TYR A 252 -19.58 -0.42 -2.39
C TYR A 252 -20.36 -0.71 -3.68
N LYS A 253 -19.83 -0.27 -4.83
CA LYS A 253 -20.51 -0.47 -6.14
C LYS A 253 -20.68 -1.94 -6.48
N GLN A 254 -19.67 -2.76 -6.23
CA GLN A 254 -19.72 -4.19 -6.50
C GLN A 254 -20.71 -4.90 -5.58
N ALA A 255 -20.70 -4.58 -4.29
CA ALA A 255 -21.66 -5.09 -3.33
C ALA A 255 -23.11 -4.70 -3.69
N GLU A 256 -23.34 -3.49 -4.17
CA GLU A 256 -24.66 -3.05 -4.65
C GLU A 256 -25.18 -3.92 -5.81
N GLN A 257 -24.32 -4.32 -6.73
CA GLN A 257 -24.70 -5.22 -7.81
C GLN A 257 -25.03 -6.64 -7.31
N GLN A 258 -24.35 -7.11 -6.27
CA GLN A 258 -24.61 -8.42 -5.65
C GLN A 258 -25.93 -8.41 -4.88
N VAL A 259 -26.23 -7.35 -4.12
CA VAL A 259 -27.52 -7.15 -3.45
C VAL A 259 -28.68 -7.13 -4.45
N LYS A 260 -28.51 -6.43 -5.60
CA LYS A 260 -29.50 -6.42 -6.69
C LYS A 260 -29.80 -7.82 -7.23
N LYS A 261 -28.81 -8.71 -7.22
CA LYS A 261 -28.92 -10.13 -7.61
C LYS A 261 -29.38 -11.04 -6.47
N LYS A 262 -29.71 -10.48 -5.29
CA LYS A 262 -30.04 -11.23 -4.06
C LYS A 262 -28.92 -12.12 -3.53
N ASP A 263 -27.68 -11.88 -3.96
CA ASP A 263 -26.50 -12.54 -3.43
C ASP A 263 -25.94 -11.76 -2.24
N PHE A 264 -26.64 -11.86 -1.11
CA PHE A 264 -26.28 -11.13 0.11
C PHE A 264 -24.96 -11.61 0.72
N THR A 265 -24.60 -12.89 0.53
CA THR A 265 -23.35 -13.46 1.04
C THR A 265 -22.15 -12.85 0.32
N ALA A 266 -22.18 -12.80 -1.02
CA ALA A 266 -21.11 -12.17 -1.77
C ALA A 266 -21.05 -10.65 -1.54
N ALA A 267 -22.21 -10.00 -1.37
CA ALA A 267 -22.28 -8.58 -1.02
C ALA A 267 -21.56 -8.29 0.30
N LEU A 268 -21.86 -9.04 1.37
CA LEU A 268 -21.21 -8.87 2.67
C LEU A 268 -19.71 -9.13 2.59
N GLN A 269 -19.28 -10.20 1.90
CA GLN A 269 -17.86 -10.49 1.71
C GLN A 269 -17.13 -9.34 0.99
N THR A 270 -17.76 -8.75 -0.02
CA THR A 270 -17.20 -7.61 -0.77
C THR A 270 -17.10 -6.36 0.09
N VAL A 271 -18.12 -6.08 0.92
CA VAL A 271 -18.08 -4.96 1.88
C VAL A 271 -17.01 -5.18 2.95
N ASP A 272 -16.93 -6.38 3.52
CA ASP A 272 -15.92 -6.74 4.53
C ASP A 272 -14.50 -6.63 3.96
N GLN A 273 -14.30 -7.03 2.70
CA GLN A 273 -13.03 -6.81 2.01
C GLN A 273 -12.72 -5.31 1.86
N GLY A 274 -13.70 -4.48 1.50
CA GLY A 274 -13.54 -3.03 1.45
C GLY A 274 -13.14 -2.44 2.81
N LEU A 275 -13.83 -2.84 3.88
CA LEU A 275 -13.56 -2.41 5.26
C LEU A 275 -12.20 -2.89 5.78
N SER A 276 -11.67 -4.01 5.28
CA SER A 276 -10.32 -4.45 5.65
C SER A 276 -9.23 -3.45 5.22
N TYR A 277 -9.47 -2.69 4.15
CA TYR A 277 -8.58 -1.61 3.69
C TYR A 277 -8.99 -0.23 4.21
N ALA A 278 -10.28 -0.01 4.43
CA ALA A 278 -10.88 1.25 4.84
C ALA A 278 -11.74 1.06 6.12
N PRO A 279 -11.12 0.74 7.28
CA PRO A 279 -11.87 0.39 8.49
C PRO A 279 -12.68 1.55 9.07
N GLU A 280 -12.29 2.80 8.76
CA GLU A 280 -12.96 4.03 9.19
C GLU A 280 -13.94 4.57 8.13
N ASP A 281 -14.27 3.80 7.08
CA ASP A 281 -15.23 4.24 6.07
C ASP A 281 -16.67 4.06 6.58
N ASP A 282 -17.26 5.17 7.03
CA ASP A 282 -18.64 5.22 7.54
C ASP A 282 -19.67 4.75 6.51
N LYS A 283 -19.44 5.01 5.21
CA LYS A 283 -20.39 4.64 4.15
C LYS A 283 -20.44 3.14 3.95
N LEU A 284 -19.29 2.48 3.90
CA LEU A 284 -19.19 1.02 3.83
C LEU A 284 -19.75 0.36 5.09
N THR A 285 -19.47 0.93 6.26
CA THR A 285 -19.97 0.41 7.54
C THR A 285 -21.50 0.46 7.58
N ALA A 286 -22.10 1.62 7.27
CA ALA A 286 -23.55 1.76 7.17
C ALA A 286 -24.14 0.86 6.07
N TYR A 287 -23.44 0.71 4.95
CA TYR A 287 -23.88 -0.17 3.87
C TYR A 287 -23.89 -1.64 4.30
N ARG A 288 -22.89 -2.09 5.05
CA ARG A 288 -22.84 -3.44 5.63
C ARG A 288 -24.09 -3.74 6.46
N GLU A 289 -24.45 -2.83 7.36
CA GLU A 289 -25.64 -2.95 8.21
C GLU A 289 -26.92 -3.02 7.37
N ARG A 290 -27.01 -2.17 6.34
CA ARG A 290 -28.12 -2.20 5.39
C ARG A 290 -28.22 -3.56 4.67
N VAL A 291 -27.11 -4.12 4.18
CA VAL A 291 -27.11 -5.45 3.54
C VAL A 291 -27.57 -6.54 4.50
N LEU A 292 -27.14 -6.51 5.76
CA LEU A 292 -27.61 -7.44 6.80
C LEU A 292 -29.11 -7.32 7.05
N SER A 293 -29.63 -6.09 7.12
CA SER A 293 -31.06 -5.84 7.31
C SER A 293 -31.87 -6.33 6.10
N GLU A 294 -31.44 -6.03 4.88
CA GLU A 294 -32.11 -6.48 3.65
C GLU A 294 -32.08 -8.02 3.54
N LYS A 295 -30.97 -8.67 3.89
CA LYS A 295 -30.86 -10.13 3.95
C LYS A 295 -31.88 -10.73 4.90
N LYS A 296 -31.95 -10.23 6.14
CA LYS A 296 -32.90 -10.73 7.15
C LYS A 296 -34.36 -10.52 6.72
N ALA A 297 -34.67 -9.38 6.12
CA ALA A 297 -36.01 -9.10 5.60
C ALA A 297 -36.39 -10.06 4.46
N PHE A 298 -35.44 -10.34 3.56
CA PHE A 298 -35.64 -11.29 2.47
C PHE A 298 -35.85 -12.72 2.97
N GLU A 299 -35.00 -13.20 3.88
CA GLU A 299 -35.12 -14.53 4.49
C GLU A 299 -36.45 -14.70 5.24
N LYS A 300 -36.90 -13.65 5.96
CA LYS A 300 -38.19 -13.67 6.64
C LYS A 300 -39.36 -13.76 5.65
N ALA A 301 -39.36 -12.92 4.61
CA ALA A 301 -40.42 -12.94 3.60
C ALA A 301 -40.48 -14.28 2.86
N GLU A 302 -39.33 -14.90 2.61
CA GLU A 302 -39.26 -16.22 1.98
C GLU A 302 -39.81 -17.32 2.90
N ALA A 303 -39.47 -17.29 4.19
CA ALA A 303 -40.05 -18.22 5.17
C ALA A 303 -41.57 -18.05 5.31
N GLU A 304 -42.07 -16.82 5.36
CA GLU A 304 -43.51 -16.53 5.37
C GLU A 304 -44.21 -17.06 4.11
N ARG A 305 -43.58 -16.93 2.93
CA ARG A 305 -44.11 -17.47 1.67
C ARG A 305 -44.19 -19.00 1.67
N ILE A 306 -43.15 -19.67 2.16
CA ILE A 306 -43.12 -21.14 2.28
C ILE A 306 -44.21 -21.61 3.23
N GLN A 307 -44.32 -20.97 4.41
CA GLN A 307 -45.33 -21.33 5.40
C GLN A 307 -46.76 -21.16 4.85
N LEU A 308 -47.02 -20.09 4.10
CA LEU A 308 -48.32 -19.89 3.46
C LEU A 308 -48.61 -20.98 2.42
N ALA A 309 -47.63 -21.33 1.60
CA ALA A 309 -47.78 -22.40 0.60
C ALA A 309 -48.02 -23.77 1.27
N GLU A 310 -47.35 -24.06 2.38
CA GLU A 310 -47.56 -25.27 3.17
C GLU A 310 -48.96 -25.32 3.79
N GLN A 311 -49.46 -24.20 4.34
CA GLN A 311 -50.81 -24.10 4.89
C GLN A 311 -51.87 -24.33 3.80
N GLN A 312 -51.72 -23.67 2.65
CA GLN A 312 -52.62 -23.84 1.51
C GLN A 312 -52.62 -25.29 1.02
N ALA A 313 -51.44 -25.91 0.88
CA ALA A 313 -51.34 -27.31 0.48
C ALA A 313 -52.01 -28.25 1.50
N ALA A 314 -51.89 -27.97 2.80
CA ALA A 314 -52.54 -28.75 3.85
C ALA A 314 -54.07 -28.57 3.88
N GLU A 315 -54.57 -27.35 3.65
CA GLU A 315 -56.00 -27.07 3.53
C GLU A 315 -56.60 -27.75 2.30
N GLU A 316 -55.90 -27.73 1.17
CA GLU A 316 -56.29 -28.44 -0.04
C GLU A 316 -56.32 -29.96 0.19
N ASP A 317 -55.28 -30.54 0.81
CA ASP A 317 -55.24 -31.98 1.14
C ASP A 317 -56.38 -32.38 2.08
N LEU A 318 -56.64 -31.58 3.12
CA LEU A 318 -57.75 -31.83 4.04
C LEU A 318 -59.09 -31.82 3.30
N LYS A 319 -59.34 -30.78 2.49
CA LYS A 319 -60.56 -30.68 1.67
C LYS A 319 -60.72 -31.89 0.76
N ASN A 320 -59.65 -32.29 0.09
CA ASN A 320 -59.60 -33.45 -0.80
C ASN A 320 -59.86 -34.78 -0.10
N ARG A 321 -59.53 -34.89 1.20
CA ARG A 321 -59.72 -36.12 1.99
C ARG A 321 -61.03 -36.20 2.74
N THR A 322 -61.69 -35.07 3.01
CA THR A 322 -62.91 -35.06 3.85
C THR A 322 -64.15 -34.50 3.17
N ALA A 323 -63.99 -33.66 2.15
CA ALA A 323 -65.10 -32.90 1.55
C ALA A 323 -65.01 -32.87 0.01
N ALA A 324 -64.40 -33.89 -0.58
CA ALA A 324 -64.28 -34.03 -2.03
C ALA A 324 -65.61 -34.33 -2.72
N VAL A 325 -66.53 -35.01 -2.02
CA VAL A 325 -67.82 -35.44 -2.59
C VAL A 325 -68.95 -34.72 -1.86
N SER A 326 -69.90 -34.16 -2.61
CA SER A 326 -71.13 -33.59 -2.06
C SER A 326 -72.35 -34.19 -2.75
N ILE A 327 -73.33 -34.59 -1.96
CA ILE A 327 -74.58 -35.16 -2.44
C ILE A 327 -75.50 -34.03 -2.90
N VAL A 328 -76.03 -34.13 -4.12
CA VAL A 328 -76.95 -33.13 -4.71
C VAL A 328 -78.40 -33.54 -4.44
N ASP A 329 -78.73 -34.80 -4.69
CA ASP A 329 -80.06 -35.37 -4.52
C ASP A 329 -79.97 -36.88 -4.26
N VAL A 330 -80.97 -37.39 -3.54
CA VAL A 330 -81.17 -38.82 -3.29
C VAL A 330 -82.68 -39.05 -3.27
N GLU A 331 -83.13 -39.99 -4.09
CA GLU A 331 -84.52 -40.40 -4.18
C GLU A 331 -84.62 -41.91 -4.04
N ALA A 332 -85.66 -42.37 -3.35
CA ALA A 332 -85.95 -43.77 -3.17
C ALA A 332 -87.41 -44.01 -3.56
N THR A 333 -87.64 -44.98 -4.45
CA THR A 333 -88.97 -45.30 -4.98
C THR A 333 -89.21 -46.80 -4.90
N LEU A 334 -90.40 -47.18 -4.46
CA LEU A 334 -90.81 -48.58 -4.41
C LEU A 334 -91.20 -49.03 -5.82
N ASP A 335 -90.59 -50.12 -6.28
CA ASP A 335 -90.88 -50.67 -7.60
C ASP A 335 -92.10 -51.62 -7.57
N MET A 336 -92.48 -52.12 -8.76
CA MET A 336 -93.64 -53.01 -8.90
C MET A 336 -93.46 -54.41 -8.28
N TYR A 337 -92.24 -54.77 -7.88
CA TYR A 337 -91.89 -56.04 -7.25
C TYR A 337 -91.75 -55.91 -5.72
N GLY A 338 -91.85 -54.68 -5.20
CA GLY A 338 -91.69 -54.37 -3.78
C GLY A 338 -90.24 -54.17 -3.35
N ASP A 339 -89.35 -53.96 -4.31
CA ASP A 339 -87.94 -53.62 -4.07
C ASP A 339 -87.75 -52.09 -4.10
N LEU A 340 -86.79 -51.61 -3.32
CA LEU A 340 -86.51 -50.18 -3.25
C LEU A 340 -85.46 -49.82 -4.31
N TYR A 341 -85.87 -49.05 -5.31
CA TYR A 341 -84.96 -48.43 -6.26
C TYR A 341 -84.47 -47.09 -5.70
N ILE A 342 -83.15 -46.97 -5.55
CA ILE A 342 -82.50 -45.79 -4.99
C ILE A 342 -81.64 -45.16 -6.08
N SER A 343 -81.80 -43.88 -6.33
CA SER A 343 -80.96 -43.12 -7.26
C SER A 343 -80.60 -41.75 -6.69
N GLY A 344 -79.50 -41.19 -7.15
CA GLY A 344 -79.11 -39.83 -6.78
C GLY A 344 -77.93 -39.32 -7.58
N SER A 345 -77.52 -38.09 -7.30
CA SER A 345 -76.34 -37.49 -7.91
C SER A 345 -75.40 -36.84 -6.90
N ILE A 346 -74.14 -36.77 -7.29
CA ILE A 346 -73.05 -36.18 -6.52
C ILE A 346 -72.26 -35.19 -7.37
N VAL A 347 -71.51 -34.29 -6.71
CA VAL A 347 -70.57 -33.37 -7.35
C VAL A 347 -69.17 -33.57 -6.75
N ASN A 348 -68.15 -33.59 -7.61
CA ASN A 348 -66.76 -33.49 -7.19
C ASN A 348 -66.42 -32.04 -6.78
N ASN A 349 -66.29 -31.80 -5.47
CA ASN A 349 -65.87 -30.54 -4.86
C ASN A 349 -64.38 -30.52 -4.44
N ALA A 350 -63.61 -31.57 -4.76
CA ALA A 350 -62.16 -31.60 -4.55
C ALA A 350 -61.43 -30.55 -5.40
N THR A 351 -60.14 -30.35 -5.15
CA THR A 351 -59.26 -29.52 -5.98
C THR A 351 -58.61 -30.32 -7.12
N ARG A 352 -58.91 -31.61 -7.23
CA ARG A 352 -58.40 -32.54 -8.25
C ARG A 352 -59.50 -33.51 -8.70
N PRO A 353 -59.32 -34.18 -9.86
CA PRO A 353 -60.20 -35.26 -10.26
C PRO A 353 -60.26 -36.36 -9.20
N ILE A 354 -61.44 -36.99 -9.09
CA ILE A 354 -61.65 -38.15 -8.22
C ILE A 354 -62.17 -39.32 -9.05
N SER A 355 -61.80 -40.53 -8.63
CA SER A 355 -62.17 -41.76 -9.33
C SER A 355 -62.78 -42.78 -8.36
N SER A 356 -63.55 -43.72 -8.93
CA SER A 356 -64.16 -44.86 -8.22
C SER A 356 -64.90 -44.43 -6.95
N VAL A 357 -65.84 -43.50 -7.09
CA VAL A 357 -66.64 -43.03 -5.96
C VAL A 357 -67.71 -44.07 -5.63
N THR A 358 -67.78 -44.49 -4.37
CA THR A 358 -68.81 -45.40 -3.84
C THR A 358 -69.54 -44.71 -2.69
N VAL A 359 -70.86 -44.72 -2.73
CA VAL A 359 -71.75 -44.12 -1.73
C VAL A 359 -72.36 -45.22 -0.87
N MET A 360 -72.31 -45.04 0.45
CA MET A 360 -72.96 -45.91 1.44
C MET A 360 -74.27 -45.28 1.89
N LEU A 361 -75.36 -46.05 1.78
CA LEU A 361 -76.73 -45.61 1.98
C LEU A 361 -77.34 -46.40 3.13
N ASP A 362 -77.91 -45.71 4.12
CA ASP A 362 -78.77 -46.29 5.14
C ASP A 362 -80.23 -46.12 4.74
N ILE A 363 -81.05 -47.13 5.04
CA ILE A 363 -82.45 -47.22 4.66
C ILE A 363 -83.29 -47.30 5.93
N TYR A 364 -84.31 -46.44 6.02
CA TYR A 364 -85.21 -46.32 7.15
C TYR A 364 -86.66 -46.43 6.70
N SER A 365 -87.51 -47.05 7.51
CA SER A 365 -88.96 -47.07 7.28
C SER A 365 -89.55 -45.68 7.52
N SER A 366 -90.79 -45.46 7.09
CA SER A 366 -91.52 -44.20 7.27
C SER A 366 -91.79 -43.85 8.74
N ASP A 367 -91.67 -44.83 9.66
CA ASP A 367 -91.73 -44.63 11.12
C ASP A 367 -90.35 -44.34 11.77
N GLY A 368 -89.28 -44.33 10.96
CA GLY A 368 -87.90 -44.11 11.39
C GLY A 368 -87.14 -45.38 11.83
N ALA A 369 -87.71 -46.58 11.68
CA ALA A 369 -87.01 -47.82 11.99
C ALA A 369 -85.91 -48.12 10.96
N TYR A 370 -84.71 -48.54 11.41
CA TYR A 370 -83.62 -48.94 10.51
C TYR A 370 -83.93 -50.25 9.79
N LEU A 371 -83.90 -50.23 8.46
CA LEU A 371 -84.21 -51.37 7.58
C LEU A 371 -82.96 -52.04 7.00
N GLY A 372 -81.85 -51.31 6.90
CA GLY A 372 -80.56 -51.84 6.47
C GLY A 372 -79.68 -50.82 5.77
N GLN A 373 -78.64 -51.31 5.09
CA GLN A 373 -77.69 -50.50 4.33
C GLN A 373 -77.37 -51.15 2.99
N THR A 374 -77.00 -50.32 2.01
CA THR A 374 -76.49 -50.76 0.71
C THR A 374 -75.39 -49.82 0.21
N TYR A 375 -74.72 -50.23 -0.87
CA TYR A 375 -73.70 -49.45 -1.55
C TYR A 375 -74.13 -49.18 -2.99
N ALA A 376 -73.74 -48.02 -3.51
CA ALA A 376 -73.93 -47.65 -4.90
C ALA A 376 -72.65 -47.05 -5.47
N ASP A 377 -72.18 -47.57 -6.60
CA ASP A 377 -71.05 -47.01 -7.32
C ASP A 377 -71.52 -45.85 -8.21
N VAL A 378 -70.74 -44.78 -8.25
CA VAL A 378 -71.04 -43.60 -9.05
C VAL A 378 -70.49 -43.77 -10.47
N TYR A 379 -71.29 -43.42 -11.47
CA TYR A 379 -70.90 -43.31 -12.86
C TYR A 379 -71.05 -41.86 -13.38
N PRO A 380 -70.14 -41.38 -14.26
CA PRO A 380 -68.94 -42.06 -14.73
C PRO A 380 -67.93 -42.30 -13.60
N SER A 381 -67.07 -43.31 -13.76
CA SER A 381 -66.09 -43.72 -12.73
C SER A 381 -64.97 -42.70 -12.47
N TRP A 382 -64.97 -41.59 -13.22
CA TRP A 382 -64.02 -40.51 -13.17
C TRP A 382 -64.78 -39.18 -13.23
N LEU A 383 -64.53 -38.28 -12.29
CA LEU A 383 -65.16 -36.98 -12.21
C LEU A 383 -64.08 -35.90 -12.13
N ASP A 384 -64.03 -35.00 -13.12
CA ASP A 384 -63.18 -33.81 -13.01
C ASP A 384 -63.76 -32.84 -11.96
N VAL A 385 -63.01 -31.81 -11.60
CA VAL A 385 -63.42 -30.84 -10.57
C VAL A 385 -64.68 -30.10 -11.02
N GLY A 386 -65.75 -30.21 -10.23
CA GLY A 386 -67.06 -29.63 -10.50
C GLY A 386 -68.01 -30.53 -11.30
N ASP A 387 -67.55 -31.68 -11.79
CA ASP A 387 -68.40 -32.61 -12.54
C ASP A 387 -69.42 -33.30 -11.64
N GLN A 388 -70.56 -33.64 -12.25
CA GLN A 388 -71.61 -34.45 -11.64
C GLN A 388 -71.47 -35.92 -11.99
N GLY A 389 -71.66 -36.78 -10.99
CA GLY A 389 -71.81 -38.22 -11.14
C GLY A 389 -73.17 -38.69 -10.63
N PHE A 390 -73.63 -39.83 -11.11
CA PHE A 390 -74.93 -40.42 -10.79
C PHE A 390 -74.71 -41.81 -10.20
N PHE A 391 -75.58 -42.22 -9.27
CA PHE A 391 -75.57 -43.58 -8.74
C PHE A 391 -77.00 -44.12 -8.72
N GLU A 392 -77.12 -45.43 -8.91
CA GLU A 392 -78.36 -46.16 -8.78
C GLU A 392 -78.09 -47.53 -8.15
N THR A 393 -79.02 -48.02 -7.33
CA THR A 393 -78.94 -49.35 -6.72
C THR A 393 -80.33 -49.85 -6.32
N TYR A 394 -80.42 -51.14 -6.02
CA TYR A 394 -81.65 -51.78 -5.56
C TYR A 394 -81.43 -52.38 -4.17
N TYR A 395 -82.43 -52.25 -3.30
CA TYR A 395 -82.47 -52.93 -2.01
C TYR A 395 -83.72 -53.80 -1.91
N TYR A 396 -83.49 -55.10 -1.82
CA TYR A 396 -84.52 -56.12 -2.03
C TYR A 396 -85.32 -56.43 -0.76
N GLY A 397 -86.62 -56.65 -0.92
CA GLY A 397 -87.48 -57.22 0.14
C GLY A 397 -87.97 -56.24 1.22
N VAL A 398 -88.08 -54.95 0.89
CA VAL A 398 -88.64 -53.91 1.80
C VAL A 398 -90.16 -53.92 1.79
N TYR A 399 -90.79 -54.02 0.61
CA TYR A 399 -92.25 -54.04 0.39
C TYR A 399 -93.03 -52.83 0.94
N GLU A 400 -92.34 -51.76 1.35
CA GLU A 400 -92.90 -50.51 1.87
C GLU A 400 -92.09 -49.29 1.41
N GLU A 401 -92.69 -48.10 1.47
CA GLU A 401 -91.96 -46.85 1.20
C GLU A 401 -90.95 -46.57 2.31
N ALA A 402 -89.72 -46.25 1.92
CA ALA A 402 -88.60 -46.04 2.83
C ALA A 402 -87.86 -44.74 2.51
N GLU A 403 -87.33 -44.11 3.56
CA GLU A 403 -86.42 -42.97 3.45
C GLU A 403 -84.97 -43.46 3.38
N VAL A 404 -84.16 -42.80 2.55
CA VAL A 404 -82.75 -43.14 2.37
C VAL A 404 -81.87 -41.97 2.76
N SER A 405 -80.81 -42.26 3.50
CA SER A 405 -79.81 -41.28 3.92
C SER A 405 -78.42 -41.72 3.49
N VAL A 406 -77.64 -40.80 2.92
CA VAL A 406 -76.23 -41.05 2.61
C VAL A 406 -75.41 -40.92 3.88
N VAL A 407 -74.72 -41.99 4.25
CA VAL A 407 -73.93 -42.08 5.49
C VAL A 407 -72.47 -41.74 5.24
N ASN A 408 -71.92 -42.23 4.14
CA ASN A 408 -70.51 -42.05 3.80
C ASN A 408 -70.28 -42.15 2.29
N ALA A 409 -69.21 -41.56 1.81
CA ALA A 409 -68.70 -41.78 0.46
C ALA A 409 -67.20 -42.07 0.51
N THR A 410 -66.71 -42.96 -0.34
CA THR A 410 -65.28 -43.24 -0.51
C THR A 410 -64.87 -42.97 -1.95
N TRP A 411 -63.66 -42.45 -2.16
CA TRP A 411 -63.14 -42.10 -3.48
C TRP A 411 -61.62 -42.25 -3.51
N TYR A 412 -61.04 -42.28 -4.71
CA TYR A 412 -59.61 -42.15 -4.93
C TYR A 412 -59.30 -40.75 -5.49
N LEU A 413 -58.21 -40.16 -5.00
CA LEU A 413 -57.71 -38.87 -5.46
C LEU A 413 -56.55 -39.09 -6.43
N GLU A 414 -56.49 -38.31 -7.50
CA GLU A 414 -55.52 -38.46 -8.60
C GLU A 414 -54.38 -37.43 -8.57
#